data_AF-A0A9D4L3G4-F1
#
_entry.id   AF-A0A9D4L3G4-F1
#
_cell.length_a   1.000
_cell.length_b   1.000
_cell.length_c   1.000
_cell.angle_alpha   90.00
_cell.angle_beta   90.00
_cell.angle_gamma   90.00
#
_symmetry.space_group_name_H-M   'P 1'
#
loop_
_entity.id
_entity.type
_entity.pdbx_description
1 polymer ?
#
loop_
_entity_poly.entity_id
_entity_poly.type
_entity_poly.pdbx_seq_one_letter_code
_entity_poly.pdbx_strand_id
1 'polypeptide(L)'
;MSDLVNSFHVLDYVAMGMFFLVCTGIGVYYGCYKKQKTTEEYLLGSRRMHLVPVAISLLVTYQSAISVLGVPLEIYVYNTMSYYMWVAVMIANAIQGFLIVPLVYPLGISSSYEVGHNQPLYICLPVASF
;
A
#
# COMPACT_ATOMS: atom_id res chain seq x y z
N MET A 1 -35.97 21.47 3.05
CA MET A 1 -35.47 20.42 2.12
C MET A 1 -34.65 21.02 0.97
N SER A 2 -34.93 22.25 0.53
CA SER A 2 -34.19 22.97 -0.53
C SER A 2 -32.89 23.67 -0.06
N ASP A 3 -32.71 23.95 1.24
CA ASP A 3 -31.48 24.59 1.77
C ASP A 3 -30.32 23.61 2.04
N LEU A 4 -30.57 22.31 1.94
CA LEU A 4 -29.54 21.26 2.07
C LEU A 4 -28.87 20.95 0.71
N VAL A 5 -29.45 21.43 -0.39
CA VAL A 5 -29.04 21.12 -1.77
C VAL A 5 -28.26 22.29 -2.41
N ASN A 6 -28.16 23.44 -1.75
CA ASN A 6 -27.65 24.66 -2.38
C ASN A 6 -26.19 25.03 -2.05
N SER A 7 -25.38 24.05 -1.63
CA SER A 7 -23.92 24.22 -1.50
C SER A 7 -23.20 22.87 -1.45
N PHE A 8 -23.18 22.13 -2.57
CA PHE A 8 -21.90 21.48 -2.90
C PHE A 8 -20.91 22.63 -3.05
N HIS A 9 -20.23 22.95 -1.94
CA HIS A 9 -19.50 24.18 -1.78
C HIS A 9 -18.47 24.24 -2.91
N VAL A 10 -18.31 25.40 -3.55
CA VAL A 10 -17.18 25.66 -4.46
C VAL A 10 -15.86 25.19 -3.83
N LEU A 11 -15.79 25.24 -2.50
CA LEU A 11 -14.70 24.75 -1.67
C LEU A 11 -14.40 23.25 -1.81
N ASP A 12 -15.39 22.36 -1.92
CA ASP A 12 -15.17 20.91 -2.09
C ASP A 12 -14.57 20.59 -3.47
N TYR A 13 -15.07 21.27 -4.51
CA TYR A 13 -14.54 21.13 -5.87
C TYR A 13 -13.12 21.69 -5.97
N VAL A 14 -12.85 22.83 -5.32
CA VAL A 14 -11.51 23.44 -5.25
C VAL A 14 -10.54 22.53 -4.48
N ALA A 15 -10.97 21.92 -3.36
CA ALA A 15 -10.14 20.97 -2.61
C ALA A 15 -9.80 19.73 -3.44
N MET A 16 -10.76 19.17 -4.16
CA MET A 16 -10.54 18.04 -5.08
C MET A 16 -9.55 18.44 -6.19
N GLY A 17 -9.78 19.59 -6.83
CA GLY A 17 -8.88 20.11 -7.87
C GLY A 17 -7.46 20.33 -7.36
N MET A 18 -7.30 20.93 -6.17
CA MET A 18 -5.99 21.14 -5.55
C MET A 18 -5.28 19.81 -5.26
N PHE A 19 -5.99 18.81 -4.72
CA PHE A 19 -5.40 17.50 -4.44
C PHE A 19 -4.86 16.84 -5.72
N PHE A 20 -5.64 16.83 -6.80
CA PHE A 20 -5.17 16.34 -8.10
C PHE A 20 -3.95 17.12 -8.61
N LEU A 21 -3.97 18.45 -8.52
CA LEU A 21 -2.85 19.28 -8.95
C LEU A 21 -1.58 19.00 -8.13
N VAL A 22 -1.69 18.75 -6.83
CA VAL A 22 -0.55 18.38 -5.98
C VAL A 22 -0.03 17.00 -6.35
N CYS A 23 -0.90 16.00 -6.50
CA CYS A 23 -0.52 14.65 -6.92
C CYS A 23 0.18 14.65 -8.28
N THR A 24 -0.41 15.32 -9.28
CA THR A 24 0.18 15.47 -10.61
C THR A 24 1.45 16.29 -10.56
N GLY A 25 1.51 17.36 -9.77
CA GLY A 25 2.69 18.22 -9.63
C GLY A 25 3.90 17.45 -9.09
N ILE A 26 3.72 16.63 -8.05
CA ILE A 26 4.77 15.76 -7.52
C ILE A 26 5.20 14.74 -8.58
N GLY A 27 4.24 14.09 -9.25
CA GLY A 27 4.53 13.13 -10.32
C GLY A 27 5.31 13.72 -11.50
N VAL A 28 4.91 14.91 -11.97
CA VAL A 28 5.57 15.63 -13.07
C VAL A 28 6.94 16.15 -12.66
N TYR A 29 7.10 16.64 -11.43
CA TYR A 29 8.40 17.10 -10.91
C TYR A 29 9.43 15.95 -10.87
N TYR A 30 9.06 14.80 -10.32
CA TYR A 30 9.95 13.62 -10.30
C TYR A 30 10.11 12.96 -11.67
N GLY A 31 9.09 12.98 -12.54
CA GLY A 31 9.11 12.36 -13.86
C GLY A 31 9.83 13.18 -14.95
N CYS A 32 9.61 14.49 -15.02
CA CYS A 32 10.15 15.34 -16.10
C CYS A 32 11.46 16.03 -15.71
N TYR A 33 11.57 16.54 -14.47
CA TYR A 33 12.73 17.32 -14.04
C TYR A 33 13.85 16.46 -13.45
N LYS A 34 13.50 15.39 -12.73
CA LYS A 34 14.46 14.51 -12.06
C LYS A 34 14.52 13.14 -12.73
N LYS A 35 14.86 13.09 -14.03
CA LYS A 35 15.07 11.84 -14.77
C LYS A 35 16.13 10.96 -14.07
N GLN A 36 15.69 9.98 -13.30
CA GLN A 36 16.53 8.90 -12.78
C GLN A 36 17.02 8.09 -14.00
N LYS A 37 18.34 8.08 -14.25
CA LYS A 37 18.92 7.59 -15.51
C LYS A 37 19.05 6.07 -15.60
N THR A 38 18.80 5.34 -14.51
CA THR A 38 18.99 3.89 -14.41
C THR A 38 17.77 3.23 -13.80
N THR A 39 17.29 2.15 -14.42
CA THR A 39 16.14 1.35 -13.98
C THR A 39 16.29 0.85 -12.55
N GLU A 40 17.52 0.52 -12.14
CA GLU A 40 17.84 0.11 -10.77
C GLU A 40 17.70 1.27 -9.76
N GLU A 41 18.01 2.51 -10.14
CA GLU A 41 17.86 3.66 -9.23
C GLU A 41 16.39 4.00 -9.01
N TYR A 42 15.57 3.87 -10.07
CA TYR A 42 14.13 4.06 -10.04
C TYR A 42 13.39 2.94 -9.28
N LEU A 43 13.80 1.67 -9.46
CA LEU A 43 13.15 0.52 -8.82
C LEU A 43 13.66 0.25 -7.39
N LEU A 44 14.95 0.47 -7.11
CA LEU A 44 15.57 0.15 -5.82
C LEU A 44 15.83 1.38 -4.96
N GLY A 45 15.51 2.59 -5.44
CA GLY A 45 15.68 3.82 -4.69
C GLY A 45 17.10 4.00 -4.14
N SER A 46 18.11 3.68 -4.95
CA SER A 46 19.54 3.73 -4.60
C SER A 46 20.01 2.88 -3.41
N ARG A 47 19.20 1.94 -2.87
CA ARG A 47 19.48 1.22 -1.60
C ARG A 47 19.82 2.11 -0.38
N ARG A 48 19.70 3.44 -0.53
CA ARG A 48 19.97 4.46 0.49
C ARG A 48 18.73 5.30 0.81
N MET A 49 17.56 4.90 0.33
CA MET A 49 16.31 5.48 0.81
C MET A 49 16.15 5.16 2.29
N HIS A 50 15.88 6.21 3.07
CA HIS A 50 15.60 6.10 4.50
C HIS A 50 14.43 5.12 4.70
N LEU A 51 14.50 4.24 5.69
CA LEU A 51 13.47 3.23 5.97
C LEU A 51 12.07 3.85 6.16
N VAL A 52 12.01 5.09 6.69
CA VAL A 52 10.78 5.81 7.03
C VAL A 52 9.85 6.05 5.82
N PRO A 53 10.26 6.72 4.73
CA PRO A 53 9.41 6.92 3.55
C PRO A 53 9.02 5.62 2.84
N VAL A 54 9.86 4.59 2.90
CA VAL A 54 9.54 3.26 2.34
C VAL A 54 8.40 2.63 3.13
N ALA A 55 8.51 2.62 4.47
CA ALA A 55 7.45 2.11 5.34
C ALA A 55 6.13 2.86 5.14
N ILE A 56 6.17 4.19 5.05
CA ILE A 56 4.97 5.02 4.82
C ILE A 56 4.30 4.67 3.48
N SER A 57 5.08 4.51 2.40
CA SER A 57 4.52 4.15 1.08
C SER A 57 3.87 2.76 1.07
N LEU A 58 4.46 1.80 1.79
CA LEU A 58 3.89 0.46 1.96
C LEU A 58 2.59 0.51 2.76
N LEU A 59 2.53 1.29 3.84
CA LEU A 59 1.31 1.49 4.63
C LEU A 59 0.19 2.12 3.79
N VAL A 60 0.52 3.13 2.98
CA VAL A 60 -0.45 3.77 2.07
C VAL A 60 -0.97 2.78 1.04
N THR A 61 -0.11 1.91 0.50
CA THR A 61 -0.52 0.89 -0.47
C THR A 61 -1.38 -0.20 0.16
N TYR A 62 -1.15 -0.52 1.44
CA TYR A 62 -1.94 -1.49 2.19
C TYR A 62 -3.39 -1.01 2.41
N GLN A 63 -3.59 0.30 2.56
CA GLN A 63 -4.90 0.86 2.87
C GLN A 63 -5.78 0.98 1.62
N SER A 64 -6.93 0.28 1.61
CA SER A 64 -7.95 0.40 0.56
C SER A 64 -9.09 1.32 0.96
N ALA A 65 -9.69 2.00 -0.02
CA ALA A 65 -10.87 2.86 0.16
C ALA A 65 -12.10 2.07 0.63
N ILE A 66 -12.20 0.79 0.24
CA ILE A 66 -13.32 -0.08 0.61
C ILE A 66 -13.32 -0.33 2.13
N SER A 67 -12.15 -0.51 2.74
CA SER A 67 -12.05 -0.73 4.18
C SER A 67 -12.42 0.51 4.98
N VAL A 68 -12.06 1.70 4.51
CA VAL A 68 -12.36 2.97 5.20
C VAL A 68 -13.86 3.24 5.30
N LEU A 69 -14.61 2.95 4.23
CA LEU A 69 -16.07 3.12 4.21
C LEU A 69 -16.82 1.87 4.70
N GLY A 70 -16.26 0.68 4.49
CA GLY A 70 -16.90 -0.59 4.80
C GLY A 70 -17.02 -0.86 6.29
N VAL A 71 -16.00 -0.51 7.08
CA VAL A 71 -15.97 -0.74 8.53
C VAL A 71 -17.09 0.01 9.28
N PRO A 72 -17.33 1.32 9.06
CA PRO A 72 -18.44 2.00 9.71
C PRO A 72 -19.81 1.51 9.20
N LEU A 73 -19.90 1.10 7.92
CA LEU A 73 -21.09 0.45 7.36
C LEU A 73 -21.42 -0.87 8.08
N GLU A 74 -20.40 -1.68 8.34
CA GLU A 74 -20.55 -2.97 9.02
C GLU A 74 -20.93 -2.79 10.50
N ILE A 75 -20.28 -1.84 11.20
CA ILE A 75 -20.62 -1.50 12.58
C ILE A 75 -22.04 -0.94 12.69
N TYR A 76 -22.50 -0.18 11.69
CA TYR A 76 -23.86 0.35 11.66
C TYR A 76 -24.94 -0.73 11.54
N VAL A 77 -24.64 -1.87 10.88
CA VAL A 77 -25.61 -2.95 10.64
C VAL A 77 -25.47 -4.10 11.65
N TYR A 78 -24.24 -4.47 12.01
CA TYR A 78 -23.92 -5.67 12.81
C TYR A 78 -23.34 -5.37 14.20
N ASN A 79 -23.32 -4.10 14.62
CA ASN A 79 -22.83 -3.63 15.92
C ASN A 79 -21.41 -4.17 16.25
N THR A 80 -21.30 -5.09 17.22
CA THR A 80 -20.03 -5.42 17.90
C THR A 80 -19.24 -6.56 17.22
N MET A 81 -19.82 -7.27 16.24
CA MET A 81 -19.17 -8.45 15.65
C MET A 81 -17.91 -8.10 14.83
N SER A 82 -17.82 -6.88 14.28
CA SER A 82 -16.68 -6.43 13.48
C SER A 82 -15.36 -6.32 14.26
N TYR A 83 -15.40 -6.29 15.59
CA TYR A 83 -14.18 -6.27 16.42
C TYR A 83 -13.34 -7.54 16.27
N TYR A 84 -13.98 -8.71 16.11
CA TYR A 84 -13.27 -9.98 15.91
C TYR A 84 -12.46 -9.99 14.61
N MET A 85 -12.98 -9.37 13.54
CA MET A 85 -12.26 -9.23 12.27
C MET A 85 -10.99 -8.40 12.44
N TRP A 86 -11.06 -7.28 13.17
CA TRP A 86 -9.89 -6.45 13.44
C TRP A 86 -8.81 -7.15 14.25
N VAL A 87 -9.19 -7.91 15.28
CA VAL A 87 -8.23 -8.71 16.06
C VAL A 87 -7.56 -9.77 15.18
N ALA A 88 -8.32 -10.47 14.34
CA ALA A 88 -7.77 -11.46 13.41
C ALA A 88 -6.80 -10.83 12.39
N VAL A 89 -7.14 -9.65 11.86
CA VAL A 89 -6.28 -8.91 10.90
C VAL A 89 -4.98 -8.45 11.56
N MET A 90 -5.01 -8.00 12.83
CA MET A 90 -3.79 -7.61 13.54
C MET A 90 -2.84 -8.80 13.75
N ILE A 91 -3.39 -9.97 14.12
CA ILE A 91 -2.61 -11.20 14.28
C ILE A 91 -2.03 -11.64 12.93
N ALA A 92 -2.83 -11.63 11.86
CA ALA A 92 -2.38 -11.99 10.52
C ALA A 92 -1.25 -11.07 10.02
N ASN A 93 -1.36 -9.75 10.23
CA ASN A 93 -0.31 -8.80 9.87
C ASN A 93 0.99 -9.03 10.66
N ALA A 94 0.91 -9.35 11.96
CA ALA A 94 2.07 -9.69 12.76
C ALA A 94 2.78 -10.95 12.21
N ILE A 95 2.02 -12.02 11.95
CA ILE A 95 2.54 -13.25 11.35
C ILE A 95 3.18 -12.96 9.99
N GLN A 96 2.54 -12.14 9.16
CA GLN A 96 3.03 -11.78 7.84
C GLN A 96 4.35 -10.99 7.90
N GLY A 97 4.49 -10.08 8.88
CA GLY A 97 5.76 -9.40 9.16
C GLY A 97 6.87 -10.39 9.57
N PHE A 98 6.55 -11.39 10.40
CA PHE A 98 7.53 -12.39 10.85
C PHE A 98 7.88 -13.43 9.78
N LEU A 99 6.99 -13.77 8.84
CA LEU A 99 7.28 -14.75 7.78
C LEU A 99 7.89 -14.09 6.54
N ILE A 100 7.31 -12.98 6.06
CA ILE A 100 7.70 -12.40 4.77
C ILE A 100 9.03 -11.65 4.87
N VAL A 101 9.28 -10.93 5.97
CA VAL A 101 10.52 -10.16 6.14
C VAL A 101 11.77 -11.06 6.11
N PRO A 102 11.89 -12.16 6.89
CA PRO A 102 13.07 -13.02 6.84
C PRO A 102 13.14 -13.88 5.58
N LEU A 103 12.02 -14.09 4.87
CA LEU A 103 11.99 -14.83 3.61
C LEU A 103 12.48 -13.97 2.44
N VAL A 104 12.15 -12.68 2.40
CA VAL A 104 12.46 -11.81 1.25
C VAL A 104 13.82 -11.11 1.40
N TYR A 105 14.25 -10.80 2.62
CA TYR A 105 15.52 -10.10 2.89
C TYR A 105 16.78 -10.84 2.38
N PRO A 106 16.94 -12.18 2.52
CA PRO A 106 18.15 -12.87 2.08
C PRO A 106 18.24 -13.10 0.57
N LEU A 107 17.14 -13.05 -0.18
CA LEU A 107 17.17 -13.37 -1.61
C LEU A 107 17.60 -12.18 -2.49
N GLY A 108 17.62 -10.94 -2.00
CA GLY A 108 18.18 -9.79 -2.73
C GLY A 108 17.56 -9.53 -4.11
N ILE A 109 16.38 -10.08 -4.36
CA ILE A 109 15.71 -10.12 -5.68
C ILE A 109 15.14 -8.75 -5.99
N SER A 110 15.43 -8.22 -7.18
CA SER A 110 14.92 -6.90 -7.59
C SER A 110 13.50 -6.96 -8.16
N SER A 111 12.94 -8.16 -8.32
CA SER A 111 11.59 -8.40 -8.82
C SER A 111 11.06 -9.74 -8.30
N SER A 112 9.82 -9.80 -7.83
CA SER A 112 9.15 -11.04 -7.39
C SER A 112 9.09 -12.14 -8.47
N TYR A 113 9.41 -11.81 -9.73
CA TYR A 113 9.33 -12.71 -10.88
C TYR A 113 10.63 -13.43 -11.24
N GLU A 114 11.80 -13.07 -10.70
CA GLU A 114 13.05 -13.81 -10.99
C GLU A 114 12.99 -15.26 -10.47
N VAL A 115 12.12 -15.51 -9.49
CA VAL A 115 11.86 -16.81 -8.89
C VAL A 115 11.17 -17.79 -9.86
N GLY A 116 10.37 -17.27 -10.81
CA GLY A 116 9.60 -18.11 -11.73
C GLY A 116 10.39 -18.63 -12.93
N HIS A 117 11.50 -17.97 -13.31
CA HIS A 117 12.22 -18.32 -14.54
C HIS A 117 13.28 -19.43 -14.34
N ASN A 118 13.82 -19.61 -13.13
CA ASN A 118 14.93 -20.55 -12.91
C ASN A 118 14.74 -21.51 -11.71
N GLN A 119 13.58 -21.52 -11.04
CA GLN A 119 13.40 -22.28 -9.79
C GLN A 119 11.96 -22.86 -9.61
N PRO A 120 11.48 -23.81 -10.44
CA PRO A 120 10.19 -24.45 -10.17
C PRO A 120 10.21 -25.45 -8.99
N LEU A 121 11.36 -25.72 -8.33
CA LEU A 121 11.48 -26.90 -7.45
C LEU A 121 11.93 -26.68 -5.99
N TYR A 122 12.41 -25.50 -5.56
CA TYR A 122 12.99 -25.35 -4.20
C TYR A 122 12.04 -24.73 -3.15
N ILE A 123 10.95 -24.08 -3.57
CA ILE A 123 10.01 -23.39 -2.67
C ILE A 123 8.92 -24.33 -2.10
N CYS A 124 8.74 -25.52 -2.68
CA CYS A 124 7.76 -26.49 -2.19
C CYS A 124 8.25 -27.30 -0.97
N LEU A 125 9.55 -27.32 -0.68
CA LEU A 125 10.13 -28.16 0.39
C LEU A 125 9.95 -27.65 1.82
N PRO A 126 10.02 -26.34 2.14
CA PRO A 126 9.87 -25.90 3.52
C PRO A 126 8.40 -25.72 3.96
N VAL A 127 7.41 -25.76 3.06
CA VAL A 127 5.98 -25.59 3.40
C VAL A 127 5.24 -26.90 3.68
N ALA A 128 5.85 -28.05 3.37
CA ALA A 128 5.28 -29.38 3.64
C ALA A 128 5.72 -29.99 4.99
N SER A 129 6.53 -29.27 5.78
CA SER A 129 7.03 -29.71 7.09
C SER A 129 6.66 -28.73 8.21
N PHE A 130 5.49 -28.10 8.10
CA PHE A 130 4.77 -27.46 9.20
C PHE A 130 3.29 -27.82 9.12
#